data_AF-A0ABD3GKY8-F1
#
_entry.id   AF-A0ABD3GKY8-F1
#
_cell.length_a   1.000
_cell.length_b   1.000
_cell.length_c   1.000
_cell.angle_alpha   90.00
_cell.angle_beta   90.00
_cell.angle_gamma   90.00
#
_symmetry.space_group_name_H-M   'P 1'
#
loop_
_entity.id
_entity.type
_entity.pdbx_description
1 polymer ?
#
loop_
_entity_poly.entity_id
_entity_poly.type
_entity_poly.pdbx_seq_one_letter_code
_entity_poly.pdbx_strand_id
1 'polypeptide(L)'
;MANPVLVGRALCTALGFAQLSVVLYTLLTDGSPFRRELLTPWLNATLVDFYITTSVFTGWIWYKEPTWIKRLVWAILVICTGSVATCWYVAIEFFKLSPDDPPHLVLLKDRHTR
;
A
#
# COMPACT_ATOMS: atom_id res chain seq x y z
N MET A 1 -25.81 9.31 5.98
CA MET A 1 -24.96 8.10 5.88
C MET A 1 -23.63 8.52 5.30
N ALA A 2 -22.50 8.11 5.89
CA ALA A 2 -21.20 8.50 5.39
C ALA A 2 -20.94 7.86 4.02
N ASN A 3 -20.43 8.65 3.07
CA ASN A 3 -20.13 8.15 1.73
C ASN A 3 -18.95 7.15 1.81
N PRO A 4 -19.12 5.89 1.36
CA PRO A 4 -18.09 4.86 1.50
C PRO A 4 -16.79 5.19 0.77
N VAL A 5 -16.86 5.93 -0.34
CA VAL A 5 -15.67 6.40 -1.08
C VAL A 5 -14.90 7.44 -0.25
N LEU A 6 -15.62 8.37 0.39
CA LEU A 6 -15.01 9.40 1.25
C LEU A 6 -14.38 8.78 2.51
N VAL A 7 -15.05 7.79 3.09
CA VAL A 7 -14.52 6.99 4.19
C VAL A 7 -13.25 6.25 3.76
N GLY A 8 -13.27 5.59 2.60
CA GLY A 8 -12.10 4.91 2.04
C GLY A 8 -10.90 5.84 1.85
N ARG A 9 -11.12 7.05 1.29
CA ARG A 9 -10.07 8.08 1.16
C ARG A 9 -9.46 8.44 2.51
N ALA A 10 -10.30 8.80 3.48
CA ALA A 10 -9.84 9.24 4.80
C ALA A 10 -9.11 8.13 5.56
N LEU A 11 -9.61 6.90 5.49
CA LEU A 11 -8.97 5.75 6.15
C LEU A 11 -7.62 5.43 5.53
N CYS A 12 -7.55 5.32 4.19
CA CYS A 12 -6.30 4.95 3.53
C CYS A 12 -5.22 6.03 3.68
N THR A 13 -5.59 7.32 3.66
CA THR A 13 -4.63 8.40 3.92
C THR A 13 -4.17 8.40 5.38
N ALA A 14 -5.09 8.29 6.34
CA ALA A 14 -4.74 8.25 7.76
C ALA A 14 -3.79 7.07 8.08
N LEU A 15 -4.10 5.88 7.54
CA LEU A 15 -3.23 4.71 7.67
C LEU A 15 -1.87 4.93 6.99
N GLY A 16 -1.84 5.50 5.78
CA GLY A 16 -0.59 5.81 5.09
C GLY A 16 0.30 6.77 5.87
N PHE A 17 -0.28 7.85 6.42
CA PHE A 17 0.45 8.79 7.27
C PHE A 17 0.92 8.16 8.58
N ALA A 18 0.06 7.40 9.26
CA ALA A 18 0.43 6.70 10.49
C ALA A 18 1.64 5.78 10.25
N GLN A 19 1.60 5.00 9.17
CA GLN A 19 2.66 4.07 8.83
C GLN A 19 3.97 4.80 8.44
N LEU A 20 3.86 5.90 7.68
CA LEU A 20 5.00 6.75 7.36
C LEU A 20 5.63 7.36 8.63
N SER A 21 4.81 7.84 9.55
CA SER A 21 5.26 8.39 10.83
C SER A 21 5.99 7.35 11.66
N VAL A 22 5.49 6.11 11.74
CA VAL A 22 6.16 5.01 12.45
C VAL A 22 7.50 4.71 11.81
N VAL A 23 7.56 4.53 10.48
CA VAL A 23 8.81 4.25 9.77
C VAL A 23 9.84 5.35 9.98
N LEU A 24 9.43 6.61 9.86
CA LEU A 24 10.32 7.75 10.06
C LEU A 24 10.79 7.86 11.51
N TYR A 25 9.88 7.68 12.47
CA TYR A 25 10.21 7.67 13.89
C TYR A 25 11.26 6.60 14.21
N THR A 26 11.02 5.35 13.79
CA THR A 26 11.96 4.24 14.02
C THR A 26 13.30 4.44 13.32
N LEU A 27 13.30 4.99 12.09
CA LEU A 27 14.55 5.34 11.41
C LEU A 27 15.38 6.37 12.18
N LEU A 28 14.71 7.35 12.81
CA LEU A 28 15.36 8.41 13.57
C LEU A 28 15.82 7.96 14.96
N THR A 29 15.05 7.11 15.64
CA THR A 29 15.37 6.65 17.00
C THR A 29 16.27 5.43 17.02
N ASP A 30 15.95 4.44 16.19
CA ASP A 30 16.55 3.11 16.24
C ASP A 30 17.50 2.84 15.08
N GLY A 31 17.50 3.69 14.04
CA GLY A 31 18.33 3.50 12.85
C GLY A 31 17.74 2.44 11.92
N SER A 32 18.57 1.52 11.42
CA SER A 32 18.10 0.51 10.46
C SER A 32 17.36 -0.65 11.16
N PRO A 33 16.23 -1.13 10.59
CA PRO A 33 15.50 -2.28 11.14
C PRO A 33 16.27 -3.60 10.99
N PHE A 34 17.28 -3.64 10.12
CA PHE A 34 18.07 -4.85 9.80
C PHE A 34 19.28 -5.03 10.73
N ARG A 35 19.04 -5.07 12.05
CA ARG A 35 20.07 -5.48 13.01
C ARG A 35 20.00 -6.99 13.25
N ARG A 36 21.14 -7.69 13.12
CA ARG A 36 21.21 -9.14 13.32
C ARG A 36 20.74 -9.58 14.71
N GLU A 37 20.85 -8.69 15.69
CA GLU A 37 20.45 -8.91 17.08
C GLU A 37 18.92 -8.95 17.25
N LEU A 38 18.16 -8.34 16.33
CA LEU A 38 16.69 -8.31 16.36
C LEU A 38 16.06 -9.45 15.56
N LEU A 39 16.82 -10.13 14.69
CA LEU A 39 16.39 -11.25 13.83
C LEU A 39 16.17 -12.55 14.62
N THR A 40 15.28 -12.50 15.60
CA THR A 40 14.75 -13.69 16.26
C THR A 40 13.98 -14.57 15.25
N PRO A 41 13.81 -15.88 15.51
CA PRO A 41 13.05 -16.78 14.63
C PRO A 41 11.63 -16.27 14.33
N TRP A 42 11.02 -15.58 15.30
CA TRP A 42 9.69 -15.01 15.15
C TRP A 42 9.68 -13.80 14.22
N LEU A 43 10.70 -12.92 14.31
CA LEU A 43 10.83 -11.81 13.37
C LEU A 43 11.03 -12.30 11.93
N ASN A 44 11.80 -13.37 11.74
CA ASN A 44 11.99 -13.97 10.42
C ASN A 44 10.67 -14.48 9.83
N ALA A 45 9.83 -15.15 10.64
CA ALA A 45 8.51 -15.60 10.19
C ALA A 45 7.60 -14.43 9.75
N THR A 46 7.58 -13.34 10.53
CA THR A 46 6.80 -12.14 10.17
C THR A 46 7.35 -11.43 8.93
N LEU A 47 8.67 -11.49 8.71
CA LEU A 47 9.29 -10.90 7.53
C LEU A 47 8.92 -11.67 6.25
N VAL A 48 8.90 -13.01 6.33
CA VAL A 48 8.44 -13.85 5.22
C VAL A 48 6.96 -13.59 4.90
N ASP A 49 6.09 -13.54 5.92
CA ASP A 49 4.67 -13.22 5.76
C ASP A 49 4.45 -11.86 5.07
N PHE A 50 5.20 -10.85 5.53
CA PHE A 50 5.18 -9.52 4.94
C PHE A 50 5.59 -9.52 3.46
N TYR A 51 6.65 -10.23 3.09
CA TYR A 51 7.10 -10.30 1.68
C TYR A 51 6.12 -11.06 0.78
N ILE A 52 5.53 -12.15 1.28
CA ILE A 52 4.49 -12.90 0.54
C ILE A 52 3.31 -11.97 0.25
N THR A 53 2.79 -11.29 1.27
CA THR A 53 1.68 -10.34 1.12
C THR A 53 2.04 -9.19 0.18
N THR A 54 3.24 -8.64 0.30
CA THR A 54 3.75 -7.56 -0.58
C THR A 54 3.85 -7.99 -2.04
N SER A 55 4.23 -9.25 -2.31
CA SER A 55 4.31 -9.80 -3.66
C SER A 55 2.93 -9.90 -4.34
N VAL A 56 1.91 -10.32 -3.58
CA VAL A 56 0.52 -10.40 -4.05
C VAL A 56 0.00 -9.00 -4.40
N PHE A 57 0.22 -8.00 -3.54
CA PHE A 57 -0.16 -6.62 -3.82
C PHE A 57 0.58 -6.04 -5.04
N THR A 58 1.87 -6.35 -5.18
CA THR A 58 2.64 -5.92 -6.34
C THR A 58 2.08 -6.51 -7.63
N GLY A 59 1.70 -7.80 -7.63
CA GLY A 59 1.02 -8.44 -8.76
C GLY A 59 -0.32 -7.79 -9.09
N TRP A 60 -1.11 -7.42 -8.09
CA TRP A 60 -2.38 -6.70 -8.28
C TRP A 60 -2.18 -5.30 -8.91
N ILE A 61 -1.19 -4.53 -8.43
CA ILE A 61 -0.84 -3.24 -9.02
C ILE A 61 -0.34 -3.42 -10.46
N TRP A 62 0.45 -4.46 -10.71
CA TRP A 62 0.95 -4.80 -12.04
C TRP A 62 -0.19 -5.07 -13.03
N TYR A 63 -1.25 -5.75 -12.57
CA TYR A 63 -2.45 -6.00 -13.36
C TYR A 63 -3.20 -4.69 -13.70
N LYS A 64 -3.33 -3.79 -12.71
CA LYS A 64 -4.06 -2.52 -12.84
C LYS A 64 -3.37 -1.47 -13.70
N GLU A 65 -2.06 -1.31 -13.57
CA GLU A 65 -1.34 -0.23 -14.25
C GLU A 65 -1.25 -0.49 -15.76
N PRO A 66 -1.54 0.50 -16.62
CA PRO A 66 -1.52 0.33 -18.07
C PRO A 66 -0.11 0.34 -18.65
N THR A 67 0.81 1.13 -18.06
CA THR A 67 2.17 1.30 -18.58
C THR A 67 3.20 0.55 -17.75
N TRP A 68 4.16 -0.07 -18.43
CA TRP A 68 5.24 -0.84 -17.80
C TRP A 68 6.11 0.01 -16.86
N ILE A 69 6.31 1.30 -17.17
CA ILE A 69 7.06 2.22 -16.31
C ILE A 69 6.36 2.42 -14.96
N LYS A 70 5.04 2.68 -14.96
CA LYS A 70 4.28 2.85 -13.71
C LYS A 70 4.27 1.57 -12.89
N ARG A 71 4.19 0.40 -13.54
CA ARG A 71 4.31 -0.90 -12.89
C ARG A 71 5.64 -1.05 -12.15
N LEU A 72 6.75 -0.74 -12.82
CA LEU A 72 8.08 -0.82 -12.21
C LEU A 72 8.25 0.17 -11.06
N VAL A 73 7.80 1.42 -11.23
CA VAL A 73 7.87 2.44 -10.17
C VAL A 73 7.10 1.98 -8.93
N TRP A 74 5.86 1.51 -9.11
CA TRP A 74 5.06 1.01 -7.98
C TRP A 74 5.61 -0.28 -7.38
N ALA A 75 6.14 -1.19 -8.19
CA ALA A 75 6.77 -2.41 -7.68
C ALA A 75 7.98 -2.07 -6.79
N ILE A 76 8.84 -1.15 -7.23
CA ILE A 76 10.00 -0.71 -6.43
C ILE A 76 9.52 -0.03 -5.13
N LEU A 77 8.54 0.88 -5.21
CA LEU A 77 7.99 1.55 -4.02
C LEU A 77 7.39 0.56 -3.02
N VAL A 78 6.63 -0.43 -3.49
CA VAL A 78 5.99 -1.43 -2.65
C VAL A 78 7.01 -2.41 -2.06
N ILE A 79 8.05 -2.79 -2.79
CA ILE A 79 9.12 -3.65 -2.25
C ILE A 79 9.98 -2.90 -1.21
N CYS A 80 10.28 -1.62 -1.46
CA CYS A 80 11.14 -0.83 -0.57
C CYS A 80 10.42 -0.33 0.68
N THR A 81 9.17 0.13 0.55
CA THR A 81 8.42 0.77 1.65
C THR A 81 7.29 -0.10 2.18
N GLY A 82 6.93 -1.16 1.45
CA GLY A 82 5.88 -2.10 1.85
C GLY A 82 4.51 -1.45 1.99
N SER A 83 3.96 -1.55 3.20
CA SER A 83 2.59 -1.18 3.50
C SER A 83 2.30 0.32 3.35
N VAL A 84 3.31 1.19 3.50
CA VAL A 84 3.16 2.64 3.26
C VAL A 84 2.76 2.90 1.81
N ALA A 85 3.49 2.28 0.87
CA ALA A 85 3.26 2.44 -0.55
C ALA A 85 1.91 1.85 -0.97
N THR A 86 1.50 0.70 -0.40
CA THR A 86 0.19 0.11 -0.70
C THR A 86 -0.95 0.98 -0.20
N CYS A 87 -0.86 1.54 1.02
CA CYS A 87 -1.89 2.46 1.54
C CYS A 87 -2.02 3.71 0.66
N TRP A 88 -0.89 4.26 0.19
CA TRP A 88 -0.89 5.41 -0.69
C TRP A 88 -1.47 5.07 -2.08
N TYR A 89 -1.13 3.90 -2.63
CA TYR A 89 -1.70 3.43 -3.90
C TYR A 89 -3.23 3.32 -3.83
N VAL A 90 -3.73 2.68 -2.78
CA VAL A 90 -5.18 2.49 -2.57
C VAL A 90 -5.86 3.84 -2.33
N ALA A 91 -5.25 4.75 -1.57
CA ALA A 91 -5.75 6.10 -1.40
C ALA A 91 -5.87 6.83 -2.75
N ILE A 92 -4.84 6.78 -3.59
CA ILE A 92 -4.86 7.36 -4.94
C ILE A 92 -5.99 6.76 -5.78
N GLU A 93 -6.20 5.44 -5.73
CA GLU A 93 -7.32 4.80 -6.45
C GLU A 93 -8.69 5.28 -5.93
N PHE A 94 -8.86 5.48 -4.63
CA PHE A 94 -10.07 6.08 -4.06
C PHE A 94 -10.25 7.57 -4.41
N PHE A 95 -9.17 8.33 -4.60
CA PHE A 95 -9.26 9.72 -5.07
C PHE A 95 -9.65 9.81 -6.55
N LYS A 96 -9.36 8.79 -7.36
CA LYS A 96 -9.79 8.71 -8.76
C LYS A 96 -11.27 8.36 -8.93
N LEU A 97 -11.92 7.78 -7.92
CA LEU A 97 -13.35 7.47 -7.93
C LEU A 97 -14.18 8.72 -7.67
N SER A 98 -15.32 8.89 -8.34
CA SER A 98 -16.30 9.89 -7.96
C SER A 98 -16.96 9.51 -6.62
N PRO A 99 -17.40 10.45 -5.78
CA PRO A 99 -18.14 10.13 -4.56
C PRO A 99 -19.41 9.29 -4.82
N ASP A 100 -20.00 9.43 -6.00
CA ASP A 100 -21.20 8.67 -6.38
C ASP A 100 -20.90 7.27 -6.95
N ASP A 101 -19.63 6.94 -7.18
CA ASP A 101 -19.22 5.65 -7.71
C ASP A 101 -19.25 4.55 -6.63
N PRO A 102 -19.64 3.32 -6.98
CA PRO A 102 -19.62 2.23 -6.02
C PRO A 102 -18.17 1.87 -5.63
N PRO A 103 -17.89 1.64 -4.32
CA PRO A 103 -16.53 1.52 -3.80
C PRO A 103 -15.77 0.30 -4.31
N HIS A 104 -16.46 -0.75 -4.79
CA HIS A 104 -15.82 -1.97 -5.32
C HIS A 104 -15.08 -1.73 -6.65
N LEU A 105 -15.37 -0.62 -7.36
CA LEU A 105 -14.64 -0.24 -8.57
C LEU A 105 -13.16 0.02 -8.29
N VAL A 106 -12.78 0.29 -7.03
CA VAL A 106 -11.38 0.39 -6.60
C VAL A 106 -10.59 -0.89 -6.83
N LEU A 107 -11.24 -2.05 -6.99
CA LEU A 107 -10.57 -3.34 -7.23
C LEU A 107 -10.39 -3.65 -8.72
N LEU A 108 -11.22 -3.09 -9.58
CA LEU A 108 -11.29 -3.41 -11.00
C LEU A 108 -10.32 -2.54 -11.83
N LYS A 109 -9.84 -3.12 -12.93
CA LYS A 109 -8.93 -2.45 -13.87
C LYS A 109 -9.67 -1.51 -14.82
N ASP A 110 -10.81 -1.94 -15.37
CA ASP A 110 -11.62 -1.17 -16.30
C ASP A 110 -12.67 -0.34 -15.55
N ARG A 111 -12.48 0.99 -15.59
CA ARG A 111 -13.43 1.97 -15.06
C ARG A 111 -14.57 2.31 -16.04
N HIS A 112 -14.60 1.72 -17.24
CA HIS A 112 -15.43 2.18 -18.36
C HIS A 112 -16.51 1.17 -18.80
N THR A 113 -17.06 0.36 -17.88
CA THR A 113 -18.32 -0.35 -18.15
C THR A 113 -19.52 0.43 -17.62
N ARG A 114 -19.64 1.68 -18.06
CA ARG A 114 -20.87 2.27 -18.60
C ARG A 114 -20.55 3.50 -19.42
#